data_AF-A0A820I981-F1
#
_entry.id   AF-A0A820I981-F1
#
_cell.length_a   1.000
_cell.length_b   1.000
_cell.length_c   1.000
_cell.angle_alpha   90.00
_cell.angle_beta   90.00
_cell.angle_gamma   90.00
#
_symmetry.space_group_name_H-M   'P 1'
#
loop_
_entity.id
_entity.type
_entity.pdbx_description
1 polymer ?
#
loop_
_entity_poly.entity_id
_entity_poly.type
_entity_poly.pdbx_seq_one_letter_code
_entity_poly.pdbx_strand_id
1 'polypeptide(L)'
;RTTIIIAHRLSTVRHADKIIVIDKGMVIEEGNHETLMKRQSNYYNLVKSQAFEEPLETDDYQPQLSELTPDWPSLAILKLNRPEILLILTGAFTSIFNGGLEPTSSILLSEIIGVG
;
A
#
# COMPACT_ATOMS: atom_id res chain seq x y z
N ARG A 1 -34.02 -0.79 3.14
CA ARG A 1 -32.83 -1.52 3.67
C ARG A 1 -32.05 -0.52 4.52
N THR A 2 -31.66 -0.89 5.73
CA THR A 2 -30.90 -0.01 6.63
C THR A 2 -29.54 -0.62 6.89
N THR A 3 -28.48 0.18 6.77
CA THR A 3 -27.10 -0.26 6.97
C THR A 3 -26.45 0.63 8.02
N ILE A 4 -25.79 0.01 8.99
CA ILE A 4 -25.01 0.71 10.01
C ILE A 4 -23.55 0.33 9.78
N ILE A 5 -22.67 1.34 9.73
CA ILE A 5 -21.23 1.16 9.48
C ILE A 5 -20.47 1.85 10.59
N ILE A 6 -19.54 1.13 11.22
CA ILE A 6 -18.55 1.68 12.13
C ILE A 6 -17.22 1.66 11.38
N ALA A 7 -16.61 2.82 11.18
CA ALA A 7 -15.39 2.93 10.38
C ALA A 7 -14.31 3.71 11.11
N HIS A 8 -13.06 3.30 10.87
CA HIS A 8 -11.87 4.06 11.28
C HIS A 8 -11.41 5.05 10.19
N ARG A 9 -11.65 4.73 8.91
CA ARG A 9 -11.35 5.59 7.76
C ARG A 9 -12.52 6.52 7.47
N LEU A 10 -12.27 7.82 7.47
CA LEU A 10 -13.31 8.81 7.24
C LEU A 10 -13.85 8.83 5.80
N SER A 11 -13.08 8.34 4.82
CA SER A 11 -13.51 8.20 3.42
C SER A 11 -14.73 7.27 3.26
N THR A 12 -14.83 6.22 4.09
CA THR A 12 -15.95 5.27 4.03
C THR A 12 -17.27 5.86 4.56
N VAL A 13 -17.21 6.80 5.50
CA VAL A 13 -18.41 7.40 6.13
C VAL A 13 -18.85 8.71 5.47
N ARG A 14 -18.04 9.26 4.56
CA ARG A 14 -18.31 10.54 3.87
C ARG A 14 -19.67 10.57 3.15
N HIS A 15 -20.06 9.44 2.56
CA HIS A 15 -21.26 9.29 1.75
C HIS A 15 -22.47 8.79 2.56
N ALA A 16 -22.34 8.66 3.88
CA ALA A 16 -23.45 8.21 4.71
C ALA A 16 -24.53 9.29 4.80
N ASP A 17 -25.80 8.88 4.70
CA ASP A 17 -26.96 9.77 4.88
C ASP A 17 -26.94 10.46 6.26
N LYS A 18 -26.41 9.75 7.26
CA LYS A 18 -26.31 10.20 8.65
C LYS A 18 -25.03 9.70 9.30
N ILE A 19 -24.25 10.64 9.85
CA ILE A 19 -23.02 10.41 10.60
C ILE A 19 -23.27 10.78 12.06
N ILE A 20 -22.85 9.90 12.96
CA ILE A 20 -22.92 10.08 14.41
C ILE A 20 -21.50 9.98 14.95
N VAL A 21 -21.04 11.02 15.63
CA VAL A 21 -19.75 11.03 16.32
C VAL A 21 -19.97 10.76 17.80
N ILE A 22 -19.27 9.77 18.31
CA ILE A 22 -19.34 9.35 19.71
C ILE A 22 -18.01 9.67 20.38
N ASP A 23 -18.06 10.33 21.52
CA ASP A 23 -16.92 10.50 22.42
C ASP A 23 -17.34 10.11 23.84
N LYS A 24 -16.50 9.33 24.52
CA LYS A 24 -16.75 8.81 25.88
C LYS A 24 -18.14 8.15 26.06
N GLY A 25 -18.61 7.43 25.03
CA GLY A 25 -19.90 6.74 25.05
C GLY A 25 -21.12 7.66 24.85
N MET A 26 -20.91 8.95 24.58
CA MET A 26 -21.97 9.94 24.36
C MET A 26 -21.95 10.40 22.90
N VAL A 27 -23.14 10.63 22.32
CA VAL A 27 -23.25 11.28 21.01
C VAL A 27 -22.92 12.76 21.18
N ILE A 28 -21.82 13.19 20.56
CA ILE A 28 -21.35 14.58 20.63
C ILE A 28 -21.72 15.38 19.39
N GLU A 29 -21.84 14.71 18.23
CA GLU A 29 -22.26 15.34 16.98
C GLU A 29 -23.08 14.39 16.13
N GLU A 30 -24.03 14.96 15.39
CA GLU A 30 -24.88 14.25 14.44
C GLU A 30 -25.20 15.14 13.23
N GLY A 31 -25.13 14.56 12.03
CA GLY A 31 -25.46 15.23 10.77
C GLY A 31 -24.94 14.49 9.55
N ASN A 32 -25.07 15.09 8.36
CA ASN A 32 -24.37 14.62 7.17
C ASN A 32 -22.96 15.26 7.08
N HIS A 33 -22.13 14.77 6.16
CA HIS A 33 -20.75 15.25 6.00
C HIS A 33 -20.68 16.77 5.83
N GLU A 34 -21.47 17.36 4.94
CA GLU A 34 -21.44 18.80 4.66
C GLU A 34 -21.79 19.65 5.90
N THR A 35 -22.82 19.25 6.63
CA THR A 35 -23.29 20.00 7.80
C THR A 35 -22.28 19.94 8.93
N LEU A 36 -21.67 18.77 9.14
CA LEU A 36 -20.63 18.58 10.16
C LEU A 36 -19.32 19.30 9.80
N MET A 37 -18.96 19.34 8.51
CA MET A 37 -17.80 20.11 8.03
C MET A 37 -17.98 21.62 8.25
N LYS A 38 -19.18 22.15 8.02
CA LYS A 38 -19.49 23.58 8.29
C LYS A 38 -19.40 23.95 9.77
N ARG A 39 -19.67 23.00 10.68
CA ARG A 39 -19.59 23.23 12.14
C ARG A 39 -18.16 23.38 12.66
N GLN A 40 -17.17 22.93 11.90
CA GLN A 40 -15.74 23.02 12.27
C GLN A 40 -15.43 22.50 13.69
N SER A 41 -16.14 21.45 14.12
CA SER A 41 -16.03 20.87 15.47
C SER A 41 -15.23 19.56 15.45
N ASN A 42 -15.55 18.58 16.30
CA ASN A 42 -14.80 17.33 16.45
C ASN A 42 -14.78 16.50 15.16
N TYR A 43 -15.91 16.36 14.45
CA TYR A 43 -15.91 15.67 13.15
C TYR A 43 -14.92 16.30 12.16
N TYR A 44 -14.93 17.63 12.05
CA TYR A 44 -14.04 18.38 11.17
C TYR A 44 -12.56 18.17 11.53
N ASN A 45 -12.24 18.17 12.83
CA ASN A 45 -10.87 17.92 13.30
C ASN A 45 -10.40 16.50 12.92
N LEU A 46 -11.27 15.49 13.06
CA LEU A 46 -10.97 14.12 12.63
C LEU A 46 -10.72 14.04 11.13
N VAL A 47 -11.56 14.69 10.31
CA VAL A 47 -11.39 14.76 8.84
C VAL A 47 -10.05 15.39 8.51
N LYS A 48 -9.75 16.54 9.11
CA LYS A 48 -8.51 17.27 8.84
C LYS A 48 -7.27 16.47 9.21
N SER A 49 -7.31 15.72 10.31
CA SER A 49 -6.19 14.86 10.72
C SER A 49 -5.96 13.70 9.77
N GLN A 50 -7.02 13.09 9.21
CA GLN A 50 -6.89 11.97 8.27
C GLN A 50 -6.67 12.41 6.81
N ALA A 51 -7.06 13.63 6.44
CA ALA A 51 -6.83 14.19 5.10
C ALA A 51 -5.35 14.42 4.76
N PHE A 52 -4.43 14.32 5.73
CA PHE A 52 -2.99 14.32 5.46
C PHE A 52 -2.47 12.97 4.97
N GLU A 53 -3.25 11.89 5.13
CA GLU A 53 -2.87 10.53 4.74
C GLU A 53 -3.54 10.08 3.43
N GLU A 54 -4.70 10.65 3.09
CA GLU A 54 -5.35 10.45 1.79
C GLU A 54 -5.27 11.75 0.97
N PRO A 55 -4.64 11.75 -0.22
CA PRO A 55 -4.76 12.86 -1.15
C PRO A 55 -6.25 13.15 -1.32
N LEU A 56 -6.65 14.42 -1.11
CA LEU A 56 -8.02 14.84 -1.36
C LEU A 56 -8.37 14.51 -2.80
N GLU A 57 -9.11 13.43 -3.00
CA GLU A 57 -9.79 13.15 -4.27
C GLU A 57 -10.83 14.25 -4.46
N THR A 58 -10.39 15.35 -5.06
CA THR A 58 -11.26 16.21 -5.84
C THR A 58 -11.73 15.36 -7.01
N ASP A 59 -13.05 15.23 -7.21
CA ASP A 59 -13.70 14.53 -8.33
C ASP A 59 -13.37 15.14 -9.73
N ASP A 60 -12.28 15.90 -9.85
CA ASP A 60 -11.72 16.43 -11.08
C ASP A 60 -10.22 16.07 -11.25
N TYR A 61 -9.65 15.26 -10.35
CA TYR A 61 -8.31 14.70 -10.51
C TYR A 61 -8.40 13.37 -11.24
N GLN A 62 -8.37 13.42 -12.57
CA GLN A 62 -7.82 12.32 -13.35
C GLN A 62 -6.30 12.39 -13.12
N PRO A 63 -5.66 11.47 -12.37
CA PRO A 63 -4.22 11.36 -12.53
C PRO A 63 -4.03 11.01 -14.00
N GLN A 64 -3.35 11.86 -14.75
CA GLN A 64 -2.81 11.49 -16.05
C GLN A 64 -1.76 10.40 -15.78
N LEU A 65 -2.23 9.17 -15.58
CA LEU A 65 -1.47 7.94 -15.38
C LEU A 65 -0.75 7.52 -16.68
N SER A 66 -0.46 8.47 -17.56
CA SER A 66 0.18 8.27 -18.85
C SER A 66 1.58 8.88 -18.94
N GLU A 67 2.05 9.70 -17.98
CA GLU A 67 3.35 10.40 -18.11
C GLU A 67 4.23 10.46 -16.85
N LEU A 68 4.02 9.58 -15.87
CA LEU A 68 4.86 9.53 -14.66
C LEU A 68 5.32 8.12 -14.26
N THR A 69 5.55 7.24 -15.23
CA THR A 69 6.60 6.23 -15.06
C THR A 69 7.87 6.82 -15.66
N PRO A 70 8.71 7.56 -14.92
CA PRO A 70 10.05 7.81 -15.40
C PRO A 70 10.64 6.46 -15.81
N ASP A 71 11.46 6.43 -16.85
CA ASP A 71 12.34 5.32 -17.18
C ASP A 71 13.41 5.21 -16.09
N TRP A 72 12.97 4.95 -14.86
CA TRP A 72 13.87 4.81 -13.73
C TRP A 72 14.83 3.69 -14.09
N PRO A 73 16.15 3.95 -14.00
CA PRO A 73 17.08 2.85 -14.13
C PRO A 73 16.73 1.83 -13.04
N SER A 74 16.74 0.54 -13.37
CA SER A 74 16.41 -0.55 -12.43
C SER A 74 17.20 -0.47 -11.12
N LEU A 75 18.40 0.11 -11.17
CA LEU A 75 19.24 0.39 -10.00
C LEU A 75 18.72 1.51 -9.09
N ALA A 76 17.98 2.49 -9.62
CA ALA A 76 17.35 3.54 -8.83
C ALA A 76 16.26 2.97 -7.93
N ILE A 77 15.50 1.96 -8.38
CA ILE A 77 14.54 1.24 -7.53
C ILE A 77 15.25 0.51 -6.39
N LEU A 78 16.38 -0.14 -6.69
CA LEU A 78 17.13 -0.85 -5.66
C LEU A 78 17.65 0.10 -4.57
N LYS A 79 17.97 1.36 -4.93
CA LYS A 79 18.35 2.40 -3.97
C LYS A 79 17.21 2.86 -3.07
N LEU A 80 15.94 2.67 -3.44
CA LEU A 80 14.80 2.99 -2.56
C LEU A 80 14.74 2.03 -1.37
N ASN A 81 15.17 0.79 -1.56
CA ASN A 81 15.19 -0.23 -0.52
C ASN A 81 16.61 -0.49 0.02
N ARG A 82 17.31 0.60 0.42
CA ARG A 82 18.65 0.52 1.03
C ARG A 82 18.78 -0.52 2.16
N PRO A 83 17.84 -0.64 3.12
CA PRO A 83 18.02 -1.57 4.23
C PRO A 83 18.02 -3.06 3.82
N GLU A 84 17.42 -3.42 2.69
CA GLU A 84 17.31 -4.83 2.26
C GLU A 84 18.30 -5.22 1.15
N ILE A 85 19.19 -4.32 0.71
CA ILE A 85 20.21 -4.63 -0.30
C ILE A 85 21.09 -5.80 0.14
N LEU A 86 21.40 -5.91 1.43
CA LEU A 86 22.19 -7.02 1.97
C LEU A 86 21.46 -8.37 1.77
N LEU A 87 20.15 -8.40 1.99
CA LEU A 87 19.32 -9.59 1.79
C LEU A 87 19.27 -9.99 0.31
N ILE A 88 19.13 -9.01 -0.58
CA ILE A 88 19.10 -9.24 -2.03
C ILE A 88 20.43 -9.83 -2.53
N LEU A 89 21.57 -9.34 -2.04
CA LEU A 89 22.90 -9.85 -2.40
C LEU A 89 23.11 -11.30 -1.93
N THR A 90 22.68 -11.63 -0.71
CA THR A 90 22.78 -13.01 -0.20
C THR A 90 21.86 -13.98 -0.97
N GLY A 91 20.65 -13.53 -1.35
CA GLY A 91 19.75 -14.29 -2.21
C GLY A 91 20.33 -14.54 -3.61
N ALA A 92 20.92 -13.52 -4.22
CA ALA A 92 21.60 -13.63 -5.52
C ALA A 92 22.81 -14.57 -5.46
N PHE A 93 23.59 -14.53 -4.38
CA PHE A 93 24.68 -15.47 -4.17
C PHE A 93 24.15 -16.92 -4.04
N THR A 94 23.12 -17.11 -3.23
CA THR A 94 22.50 -18.43 -3.00
C THR A 94 21.93 -19.01 -4.29
N SER A 95 21.29 -18.19 -5.14
CA SER A 95 20.73 -18.66 -6.42
C SER A 95 21.81 -19.04 -7.44
N ILE A 96 22.95 -18.34 -7.47
CA ILE A 96 24.09 -18.70 -8.33
C ILE A 96 24.64 -20.07 -7.93
N PHE A 97 24.83 -20.31 -6.62
CA PHE A 97 25.29 -21.61 -6.14
C PHE A 97 24.27 -22.70 -6.44
N ASN A 98 22.99 -22.48 -6.14
CA ASN A 98 21.96 -23.49 -6.32
C ASN A 98 21.74 -23.83 -7.82
N GLY A 99 21.64 -22.81 -8.68
CA GLY A 99 21.49 -23.01 -10.13
C GLY A 99 22.75 -23.55 -10.83
N GLY A 100 23.93 -23.31 -10.27
CA GLY A 100 25.20 -23.84 -10.79
C GLY A 100 25.47 -25.31 -10.43
N LEU A 101 24.78 -25.86 -9.43
CA LEU A 101 24.93 -27.26 -8.99
C LEU A 101 24.13 -28.27 -9.84
N GLU A 102 23.06 -27.82 -10.50
CA GLU A 102 22.28 -28.66 -11.43
C GLU A 102 23.06 -29.13 -12.67
N PRO A 103 23.82 -28.27 -13.39
CA PRO A 103 24.59 -28.71 -14.55
C PRO A 103 25.80 -29.58 -14.19
N THR A 104 26.46 -29.34 -13.04
CA THR A 104 27.61 -30.15 -12.62
C THR A 104 27.20 -31.57 -12.25
N SER A 105 26.04 -31.74 -11.60
CA SER A 105 25.45 -33.06 -11.35
C SER A 105 25.13 -33.79 -12.65
N SER A 106 24.63 -33.08 -13.66
CA SER A 106 24.36 -33.64 -14.99
C SER A 106 25.62 -34.10 -15.72
N ILE A 107 26.72 -33.33 -15.62
CA ILE A 107 28.02 -33.69 -16.21
C ILE A 107 28.62 -34.92 -15.51
N LEU A 108 28.62 -34.96 -14.18
CA LEU A 108 29.15 -36.10 -13.41
C LEU A 108 28.38 -37.40 -13.72
N LEU A 109 27.05 -37.33 -13.86
CA LEU A 109 26.24 -38.48 -14.24
C LEU A 109 26.52 -38.93 -15.68
N SER A 110 26.77 -38.00 -16.61
CA SER A 110 27.14 -38.36 -17.99
C SER A 110 28.48 -39.06 -18.08
N GLU A 111 29.44 -38.72 -17.21
CA GLU A 111 30.77 -39.33 -17.16
C GLU A 111 30.75 -40.70 -16.47
N ILE A 112 29.90 -40.89 -15.45
CA ILE A 112 29.68 -42.19 -14.80
C ILE A 112 28.99 -43.19 -15.74
N ILE A 113 28.00 -42.74 -16.52
CA ILE A 113 27.27 -43.61 -17.48
C ILE A 113 28.09 -43.84 -18.76
N GLY A 114 28.91 -42.87 -19.19
CA GLY A 114 29.73 -42.95 -20.40
C GLY A 114 31.07 -43.67 -20.25
N VAL A 115 31.51 -43.98 -19.02
CA VAL A 115 32.76 -44.69 -18.72
C VAL A 115 32.51 -46.16 -18.30
N GLY A 116 31.34 -46.70 -18.63
CA GLY A 116 31.04 -48.15 -18.55
C GLY A 116 31.15 -48.84 -19.89
#